data_AF-A0A437Q8Q1-F1
#
_entry.id   AF-A0A437Q8Q1-F1
#
_cell.length_a   1.000
_cell.length_b   1.000
_cell.length_c   1.000
_cell.angle_alpha   90.00
_cell.angle_beta   90.00
_cell.angle_gamma   90.00
#
_symmetry.space_group_name_H-M   'P 1'
#
loop_
_entity.id
_entity.type
_entity.pdbx_description
1 polymer ?
#
loop_
_entity_poly.entity_id
_entity_poly.type
_entity_poly.pdbx_seq_one_letter_code
_entity_poly.pdbx_strand_id
1 'polypeptide(L)'
;MCSEWRCTVAKMSGALPIKCKLRSPSAVVQGRQRLGSEAMRQVFHQTQRLWHQDAEHPRWCGLQLLGVDGVVWRAPDTAENTEAFTKPITTAGESAWPMVRMVCQMELTSHLLIGAAMDKYSTN
;
A
#
# COMPACT_ATOMS: atom_id res chain seq x y z
N MET A 1 0.13 -14.08 10.05
CA MET A 1 -0.54 -13.63 8.81
C MET A 1 -0.85 -12.15 8.95
N CYS A 2 0.18 -11.30 8.78
CA CYS A 2 0.04 -9.85 8.91
C CYS A 2 -0.63 -9.34 7.63
N SER A 3 -1.87 -8.86 7.72
CA SER A 3 -2.67 -8.50 6.55
C SER A 3 -2.03 -7.35 5.77
N GLU A 4 -1.91 -7.54 4.45
CA GLU A 4 -1.28 -6.69 3.41
C GLU A 4 -1.65 -5.19 3.50
N TRP A 5 -2.70 -4.84 4.24
CA TRP A 5 -3.30 -3.51 4.30
C TRP A 5 -2.99 -2.72 5.58
N ARG A 6 -2.33 -3.32 6.59
CA ARG A 6 -1.90 -2.57 7.79
C ARG A 6 -0.96 -1.41 7.43
N CYS A 7 -0.14 -1.57 6.40
CA CYS A 7 0.82 -0.55 5.98
C CYS A 7 0.19 0.70 5.35
N THR A 8 -0.93 0.57 4.64
CA THR A 8 -1.58 1.71 3.94
C THR A 8 -2.19 2.70 4.93
N VAL A 9 -2.66 2.23 6.09
CA VAL A 9 -3.17 3.10 7.17
C VAL A 9 -2.06 3.52 8.12
N ALA A 10 -1.02 2.68 8.31
CA ALA A 10 0.10 3.02 9.17
C ALA A 10 1.07 4.05 8.58
N LYS A 11 1.12 4.25 7.25
CA LYS A 11 2.05 5.22 6.63
C LYS A 11 1.68 6.70 6.70
N MET A 12 0.73 7.04 7.57
CA MET A 12 0.61 8.41 8.11
C MET A 12 0.51 8.46 9.64
N SER A 13 0.71 7.34 10.34
CA SER A 13 0.44 7.24 11.79
C SER A 13 1.36 6.30 12.59
N GLY A 14 2.28 5.58 11.95
CA GLY A 14 3.12 4.56 12.60
C GLY A 14 4.32 5.11 13.38
N ALA A 15 4.19 6.26 14.03
CA ALA A 15 5.18 6.77 14.95
C ALA A 15 4.59 6.76 16.37
N LEU A 16 5.24 5.99 17.24
CA LEU A 16 5.27 6.10 18.71
C LEU A 16 4.37 5.15 19.51
N PRO A 17 4.92 4.46 20.54
CA PRO A 17 4.16 3.72 21.54
C PRO A 17 3.56 4.73 22.53
N ILE A 18 2.57 5.48 22.06
CA ILE A 18 1.80 6.43 22.85
C ILE A 18 0.40 6.36 22.27
N LYS A 19 -0.65 6.47 23.10
CA LYS A 19 -1.97 6.92 22.61
C LYS A 19 -1.79 8.32 22.02
N CYS A 20 -1.30 8.42 20.79
CA CYS A 20 -0.77 9.65 20.22
C CYS A 20 -1.78 10.21 19.23
N LYS A 21 -2.48 11.25 19.68
CA LYS A 21 -3.31 12.16 18.89
C LYS A 21 -2.41 12.83 17.83
N LEU A 22 -2.28 12.26 16.64
CA LEU A 22 -1.37 12.78 15.59
C LEU A 22 -2.06 13.79 14.66
N ARG A 23 -1.91 15.05 15.04
CA ARG A 23 -1.41 16.23 14.30
C ARG A 23 -1.33 16.18 12.75
N SER A 24 -2.41 15.82 12.06
CA SER A 24 -2.71 16.37 10.73
C SER A 24 -4.13 16.92 10.76
N PRO A 25 -4.35 18.23 10.54
CA PRO A 25 -5.67 18.83 10.64
C PRO A 25 -6.63 18.39 9.52
N SER A 26 -6.14 17.67 8.51
CA SER A 26 -6.98 17.19 7.42
C SER A 26 -7.95 16.11 7.92
N ALA A 27 -9.25 16.41 7.75
CA ALA A 27 -10.34 15.49 8.05
C ALA A 27 -10.19 14.14 7.31
N VAL A 28 -9.56 14.13 6.12
CA VAL A 28 -9.35 12.91 5.34
C VAL A 28 -8.35 11.98 6.03
N VAL A 29 -7.25 12.52 6.54
CA VAL A 29 -6.21 11.73 7.23
C VAL A 29 -6.78 11.15 8.52
N GLN A 30 -7.51 11.95 9.29
CA GLN A 30 -8.18 11.49 10.51
C GLN A 30 -9.27 10.44 10.22
N GLY A 31 -10.02 10.63 9.13
CA GLY A 31 -11.03 9.67 8.69
C GLY A 31 -10.44 8.29 8.38
N ARG A 32 -9.32 8.24 7.63
CA ARG A 32 -8.62 7.00 7.31
C ARG A 32 -8.10 6.29 8.57
N GLN A 33 -7.55 7.05 9.52
CA GLN A 33 -7.09 6.51 10.81
C GLN A 33 -8.24 5.88 11.61
N ARG A 34 -9.41 6.56 11.66
CA ARG A 34 -10.58 6.07 12.40
C ARG A 34 -11.18 4.80 11.79
N LEU A 35 -11.20 4.70 10.46
CA LEU A 35 -11.73 3.53 9.74
C LEU A 35 -10.85 2.29 9.89
N GLY A 36 -9.53 2.47 9.99
CA GLY A 36 -8.59 1.37 10.09
C GLY A 36 -8.30 0.69 8.73
N SER A 37 -7.33 -0.23 8.74
CA SER A 37 -6.80 -0.84 7.52
C SER A 37 -7.77 -1.73 6.76
N GLU A 38 -8.60 -2.49 7.48
CA GLU A 38 -9.54 -3.43 6.86
C GLU A 38 -10.67 -2.69 6.11
N ALA A 39 -11.22 -1.65 6.72
CA ALA A 39 -12.21 -0.81 6.04
C ALA A 39 -11.61 -0.13 4.80
N MET A 40 -10.37 0.37 4.89
CA MET A 40 -9.68 0.97 3.74
C MET A 40 -9.43 -0.03 2.61
N ARG A 41 -9.09 -1.28 2.94
CA ARG A 41 -8.98 -2.38 1.96
C ARG A 41 -10.30 -2.60 1.22
N GLN A 42 -11.39 -2.69 1.97
CA GLN A 42 -12.71 -2.94 1.38
C GLN A 42 -13.16 -1.78 0.50
N VAL A 43 -12.95 -0.54 0.94
CA VAL A 43 -13.22 0.65 0.13
C VAL A 43 -12.42 0.59 -1.18
N PHE A 44 -11.11 0.33 -1.12
CA PHE A 44 -10.28 0.20 -2.33
C PHE A 44 -10.82 -0.85 -3.29
N HIS A 45 -11.11 -2.07 -2.80
CA HIS A 45 -11.62 -3.15 -3.65
C HIS A 45 -13.01 -2.87 -4.24
N GLN A 46 -13.89 -2.18 -3.50
CA GLN A 46 -15.20 -1.79 -3.99
C GLN A 46 -15.08 -0.68 -5.04
N THR A 47 -14.34 0.39 -4.74
CA THR A 47 -14.22 1.55 -5.64
C THR A 47 -13.49 1.17 -6.93
N GLN A 48 -12.38 0.41 -6.84
CA GLN A 48 -11.67 -0.01 -8.04
C GLN A 48 -12.57 -0.84 -8.96
N ARG A 49 -13.41 -1.72 -8.40
CA ARG A 49 -14.27 -2.61 -9.18
C ARG A 49 -15.34 -1.82 -9.89
N LEU A 50 -16.03 -0.94 -9.17
CA LEU A 50 -17.09 -0.09 -9.73
C LEU A 50 -16.53 0.82 -10.82
N TRP A 51 -15.46 1.56 -10.52
CA TRP A 51 -14.86 2.47 -11.49
C TRP A 51 -14.23 1.75 -12.68
N HIS A 52 -13.67 0.56 -12.48
CA HIS A 52 -13.12 -0.20 -13.60
C HIS A 52 -14.22 -0.69 -14.55
N GLN A 53 -15.39 -1.04 -14.03
CA GLN A 53 -16.55 -1.44 -14.82
C GLN A 53 -17.16 -0.24 -15.57
N ASP A 54 -17.27 0.91 -14.92
CA ASP A 54 -17.90 2.10 -15.48
C ASP A 54 -17.02 2.86 -16.48
N ALA A 55 -15.69 2.70 -16.41
CA ALA A 55 -14.76 3.53 -17.18
C ALA A 55 -14.65 3.16 -18.68
N GLU A 56 -15.30 2.08 -19.14
CA GLU A 56 -15.34 1.66 -20.55
C GLU A 56 -13.99 1.78 -21.28
N HIS A 57 -12.92 1.23 -20.67
CA HIS A 57 -11.55 1.43 -21.15
C HIS A 57 -11.38 1.13 -22.65
N PRO A 58 -10.79 2.05 -23.43
CA PRO A 58 -10.45 1.81 -24.82
C PRO A 58 -9.63 0.53 -24.99
N ARG A 59 -10.06 -0.34 -25.91
CA ARG A 59 -9.34 -1.56 -26.24
C ARG A 59 -8.30 -1.30 -27.31
N TRP A 60 -7.10 -1.83 -27.11
CA TRP A 60 -6.07 -1.84 -28.13
C TRP A 60 -6.06 -3.20 -28.82
N CYS A 61 -6.41 -3.25 -30.11
CA CYS A 61 -6.54 -4.50 -30.87
C CYS A 61 -7.48 -5.53 -30.20
N GLY A 62 -8.52 -5.08 -29.51
CA GLY A 62 -9.46 -5.95 -28.77
C GLY A 62 -9.01 -6.36 -27.37
N LEU A 63 -7.80 -5.98 -26.94
CA LEU A 63 -7.21 -6.28 -25.63
C LEU A 63 -7.28 -5.08 -24.69
N GLN A 64 -7.26 -5.35 -23.38
CA GLN A 64 -7.08 -4.32 -22.35
C GLN A 64 -5.59 -4.14 -22.08
N LEU A 65 -5.15 -2.89 -21.96
CA LEU A 65 -3.75 -2.56 -21.71
C LEU A 65 -3.53 -2.37 -20.20
N LEU A 66 -2.84 -3.32 -19.59
CA LEU A 66 -2.56 -3.32 -18.16
C LEU A 66 -1.06 -3.16 -17.91
N GLY A 67 -0.72 -2.30 -16.95
CA GLY A 67 0.63 -2.11 -16.44
C GLY A 67 0.75 -2.64 -15.01
N VAL A 68 1.96 -3.08 -14.67
CA VAL A 68 2.33 -3.45 -13.31
C VAL A 68 3.50 -2.57 -12.89
N ASP A 69 3.34 -1.86 -11.79
CA ASP A 69 4.39 -1.01 -11.22
C ASP A 69 4.63 -1.34 -9.75
N GLY A 70 5.89 -1.23 -9.32
CA GLY A 70 6.34 -1.58 -7.98
C GLY A 70 6.92 -0.38 -7.26
N VAL A 71 6.50 -0.17 -6.02
CA VAL A 71 7.06 0.86 -5.14
C VAL A 71 7.59 0.24 -3.86
N VAL A 72 8.74 0.72 -3.41
CA VAL A 72 9.34 0.31 -2.14
C VAL A 72 9.48 1.53 -1.25
N TRP A 73 9.06 1.37 -0.01
CA TRP A 73 9.19 2.41 1.02
C TRP A 73 9.91 1.88 2.24
N ARG A 74 10.56 2.79 2.95
CA ARG A 74 11.12 2.52 4.28
C ARG A 74 10.01 2.60 5.33
N ALA A 75 10.04 1.67 6.28
CA ALA A 75 9.25 1.74 7.49
C ALA A 75 10.11 2.24 8.67
N PRO A 76 9.51 2.83 9.72
CA PRO A 76 10.22 3.13 10.95
C PRO A 76 10.89 1.89 11.53
N ASP A 77 12.09 2.06 12.07
CA ASP A 77 12.86 0.98 12.67
C ASP A 77 12.29 0.61 14.05
N THR A 78 11.33 -0.31 14.04
CA THR A 78 10.73 -0.91 15.23
C THR A 78 10.82 -2.42 15.13
N ALA A 79 10.82 -3.12 16.28
CA ALA A 79 10.85 -4.58 16.29
C ALA A 79 9.67 -5.18 15.50
N GLU A 80 8.45 -4.64 15.68
CA GLU A 80 7.25 -5.07 14.96
C GLU A 80 7.37 -4.89 13.44
N ASN A 81 7.85 -3.74 12.97
CA ASN A 81 8.02 -3.51 11.53
C ASN A 81 9.15 -4.34 10.94
N THR A 82 10.21 -4.59 11.71
CA THR A 82 11.33 -5.44 11.29
C THR A 82 10.88 -6.88 11.13
N GLU A 83 10.10 -7.39 12.09
CA GLU A 83 9.49 -8.73 12.01
C GLU A 83 8.53 -8.84 10.81
N ALA A 84 7.70 -7.82 10.58
CA ALA A 84 6.71 -7.84 9.52
C ALA A 84 7.30 -7.67 8.09
N PHE A 85 8.29 -6.78 7.90
CA PHE A 85 8.74 -6.35 6.57
C PHE A 85 10.19 -6.72 6.23
N THR A 86 10.98 -7.13 7.23
CA THR A 86 12.39 -7.49 7.09
C THR A 86 13.28 -6.32 6.65
N LYS A 87 14.51 -6.30 7.17
CA LYS A 87 15.57 -5.43 6.67
C LYS A 87 16.25 -6.15 5.50
N PRO A 88 16.28 -5.57 4.29
CA PRO A 88 16.97 -6.19 3.17
C PRO A 88 18.47 -6.35 3.48
N ILE A 89 19.04 -7.46 3.05
CA ILE A 89 20.49 -7.69 3.11
C ILE A 89 21.03 -7.55 1.69
N THR A 90 22.00 -6.66 1.52
CA THR A 90 22.70 -6.43 0.25
C THR A 90 24.18 -6.76 0.41
N THR A 91 24.96 -6.68 -0.67
CA THR A 91 26.43 -6.84 -0.61
C THR A 91 27.11 -5.79 0.28
N ALA A 92 26.46 -4.64 0.51
CA ALA A 92 26.92 -3.60 1.42
C ALA A 92 26.51 -3.81 2.89
N GLY A 93 25.83 -4.93 3.19
CA GLY A 93 25.30 -5.25 4.52
C GLY A 93 23.78 -5.14 4.63
N GLU A 94 23.29 -5.28 5.86
CA GLU A 94 21.87 -5.12 6.20
C GLU A 94 21.46 -3.63 6.19
N SER A 95 20.30 -3.32 5.62
CA SER A 95 19.75 -1.96 5.65
C SER A 95 19.37 -1.54 7.06
N ALA A 96 19.60 -0.27 7.39
CA ALA A 96 19.20 0.30 8.68
C ALA A 96 17.68 0.26 8.91
N TRP A 97 16.86 0.26 7.85
CA TRP A 97 15.40 0.33 7.94
C TRP A 97 14.72 -0.88 7.30
N PRO A 98 13.61 -1.38 7.89
CA PRO A 98 12.74 -2.36 7.23
C PRO A 98 12.11 -1.76 5.97
N MET A 99 11.90 -2.59 4.95
CA MET A 99 11.37 -2.13 3.66
C MET A 99 10.08 -2.83 3.29
N VAL A 100 9.07 -2.04 2.96
CA VAL A 100 7.75 -2.50 2.49
C VAL A 100 7.70 -2.37 0.99
N ARG A 101 7.39 -3.45 0.29
CA ARG A 101 7.14 -3.46 -1.16
C ARG A 101 5.64 -3.44 -1.41
N MET A 102 5.22 -2.68 -2.40
CA MET A 102 3.88 -2.76 -2.98
C MET A 102 3.99 -2.93 -4.48
N VAL A 103 3.10 -3.74 -5.04
CA VAL A 103 2.90 -3.87 -6.47
C VAL A 103 1.48 -3.43 -6.79
N CYS A 104 1.36 -2.56 -7.78
CA CYS A 104 0.12 -2.00 -8.30
C CYS A 104 -0.14 -2.55 -9.69
N GLN A 105 -1.36 -2.99 -9.95
CA GLN A 105 -1.85 -3.25 -11.29
C GLN A 105 -2.74 -2.09 -11.73
N MET A 106 -2.49 -1.56 -12.91
CA MET A 106 -3.15 -0.37 -13.45
C MET A 106 -3.67 -0.63 -14.85
N GLU A 107 -4.84 -0.10 -15.18
CA GLU A 107 -5.27 0.05 -16.57
C GLU A 107 -4.66 1.35 -17.13
N LEU A 108 -3.91 1.25 -18.24
CA LEU A 108 -3.01 2.32 -18.69
C LEU A 108 -3.70 3.49 -19.40
N THR A 109 -4.93 3.32 -19.90
CA THR A 109 -5.63 4.41 -20.60
C THR A 109 -6.36 5.35 -19.65
N SER A 110 -6.94 4.81 -18.57
CA SER A 110 -7.63 5.52 -17.50
C SER A 110 -6.74 5.87 -16.31
N HIS A 111 -5.55 5.27 -16.23
CA HIS A 111 -4.66 5.30 -15.06
C HIS A 111 -5.32 4.80 -13.77
N LEU A 112 -6.35 3.96 -13.88
CA LEU A 112 -7.05 3.40 -12.73
C LEU A 112 -6.26 2.25 -12.14
N LEU A 113 -6.00 2.30 -10.83
CA LEU A 113 -5.51 1.15 -10.08
C LEU A 113 -6.62 0.10 -9.93
N ILE A 114 -6.37 -1.09 -10.45
CA ILE A 114 -7.30 -2.23 -10.46
C ILE A 114 -6.84 -3.38 -9.56
N GLY A 115 -5.62 -3.28 -9.03
CA GLY A 115 -5.06 -4.22 -8.08
C GLY A 115 -3.91 -3.61 -7.31
N ALA A 116 -3.75 -4.07 -6.08
CA ALA A 116 -2.66 -3.69 -5.20
C ALA A 116 -2.36 -4.83 -4.23
N ALA A 117 -1.08 -5.19 -4.10
CA ALA A 117 -0.59 -6.13 -3.10
C ALA A 117 0.63 -5.53 -2.40
N MET A 118 0.78 -5.81 -1.11
CA MET A 118 1.94 -5.36 -0.34
C MET A 118 2.54 -6.54 0.42
N ASP A 119 3.86 -6.58 0.48
CA ASP A 119 4.57 -7.57 1.29
C ASP A 119 5.95 -7.06 1.72
N LYS A 120 6.66 -7.87 2.51
CA LYS A 120 8.07 -7.71 2.83
C LYS A 120 8.92 -7.65 1.57
N TYR A 121 10.04 -6.95 1.67
CA TYR A 121 10.93 -6.78 0.52
C TYR A 121 11.50 -8.10 -0.04
N SER A 122 11.60 -9.14 0.79
CA SER A 122 12.19 -10.44 0.43
C SER A 122 11.21 -11.41 -0.25
N THR A 123 9.92 -11.08 -0.38
CA THR A 123 8.97 -11.92 -1.11
C THR A 123 9.04 -11.64 -2.62
N ASN A 124 8.99 -12.71 -3.42
CA ASN A 124 8.75 -12.67 -4.87
C ASN A 124 7.36 -13.20 -5.18
#